data_AF-A0A3B8WK85-F1
#
_entry.id   AF-A0A3B8WK85-F1
#
_cell.length_a   1.000
_cell.length_b   1.000
_cell.length_c   1.000
_cell.angle_alpha   90.00
_cell.angle_beta   90.00
_cell.angle_gamma   90.00
#
_symmetry.space_group_name_H-M   'P 1'
#
loop_
_entity.id
_entity.type
_entity.pdbx_description
1 polymer ?
#
loop_
_entity_poly.entity_id
_entity_poly.type
_entity_poly.pdbx_seq_one_letter_code
_entity_poly.pdbx_strand_id
1 'polypeptide(L)'
;MAALKRNIWTLYFLIVIVGVALLGVSLQQRWQETLSDETAHQLYRAELISQSVHSLFRTQELVLDVVGRELLDSGEPLEERRETPLLDSILSVNPALVGFGLARPDGTLVRISTNMDASRLPNLLENPSTAEGFRQALESDVMVVGRTYYMDALGAWLIPIRKALRADDGSVVAVMTAGLEIGAEGSVLGQDLHDGPEDSVILFREADKYVQFMSREGATPERYSASQVNEERLSAQRRDFEEGTGKTMADIMASPEAVSFHMTRDQRDYLTAATFDARYQIWTVSETRFAPLYRDFMGTLVPYVIGFVLGAWLLYLLFRVIDRAEGERREELLYRARHDDLTGLLNRAG
;
A
#
# COMPACT_ATOMS: atom_id res chain seq x y z
N MET A 1 1.84 47.16 44.93
CA MET A 1 2.67 45.97 45.25
C MET A 1 2.02 45.03 46.28
N ALA A 2 0.68 44.85 46.25
CA ALA A 2 -0.03 43.89 47.12
C ALA A 2 -0.57 42.66 46.35
N ALA A 3 -0.51 42.67 45.02
CA ALA A 3 -0.99 41.59 44.15
C ALA A 3 0.02 40.45 43.95
N LEU A 4 1.32 40.68 44.14
CA LEU A 4 2.37 39.67 43.97
C LEU A 4 2.51 38.72 45.17
N LYS A 5 1.79 39.00 46.26
CA LYS A 5 1.80 38.21 47.50
C LYS A 5 0.92 36.96 47.43
N ARG A 6 0.15 36.81 46.35
CA ARG A 6 -0.87 35.77 46.19
C ARG A 6 -0.45 34.83 45.07
N ASN A 7 0.27 33.80 45.51
CA ASN A 7 0.24 32.44 44.96
C ASN A 7 1.35 32.10 43.95
N ILE A 8 2.59 31.98 44.44
CA ILE A 8 3.71 31.37 43.70
C ILE A 8 3.31 29.99 43.14
N TRP A 9 2.48 29.26 43.88
CA TRP A 9 1.87 28.01 43.44
C TRP A 9 0.90 28.20 42.26
N THR A 10 0.14 29.29 42.17
CA THR A 10 -0.66 29.59 40.97
C THR A 10 0.23 29.81 39.75
N LEU A 11 1.38 30.48 39.91
CA LEU A 11 2.33 30.64 38.81
C LEU A 11 2.90 29.29 38.35
N TYR A 12 3.28 28.41 39.30
CA TYR A 12 3.70 27.04 38.99
C TYR A 12 2.60 26.28 38.22
N PHE A 13 1.36 26.26 38.73
CA PHE A 13 0.25 25.59 38.07
C PHE A 13 -0.05 26.17 36.69
N LEU A 14 0.04 27.50 36.53
CA LEU A 14 -0.12 28.16 35.24
C LEU A 14 0.95 27.69 34.24
N ILE A 15 2.22 27.65 34.65
CA ILE A 15 3.32 27.17 33.81
C ILE A 15 3.09 25.71 33.41
N VAL A 16 2.68 24.85 34.35
CA VAL A 16 2.40 23.44 34.07
C VAL A 16 1.23 23.29 33.10
N ILE A 17 0.13 24.02 33.29
CA ILE A 17 -1.04 23.98 32.39
C ILE A 17 -0.65 24.40 30.97
N VAL A 18 0.09 25.51 30.85
CA VAL A 18 0.60 25.97 29.54
C VAL A 18 1.52 24.92 28.92
N GLY A 19 2.40 24.31 29.72
CA GLY A 19 3.28 23.25 29.27
C GLY A 19 2.53 21.99 28.80
N VAL A 20 1.47 21.59 29.50
CA VAL A 20 0.58 20.48 29.07
C VAL A 20 -0.11 20.83 27.75
N ALA A 21 -0.59 22.06 27.59
CA ALA A 21 -1.20 22.50 26.34
C ALA A 21 -0.21 22.46 25.17
N LEU A 22 1.02 22.97 25.37
CA LEU A 22 2.08 22.93 24.37
C LEU A 22 2.50 21.49 24.03
N LEU A 23 2.61 20.63 25.03
CA LEU A 23 2.90 19.21 24.82
C LEU A 23 1.78 18.53 24.00
N GLY A 24 0.51 18.79 24.34
CA GLY A 24 -0.63 18.27 23.61
C GLY A 24 -0.65 18.71 22.14
N VAL A 25 -0.41 19.99 21.86
CA VAL A 25 -0.28 20.50 20.49
C VAL A 25 0.89 19.84 19.75
N SER A 26 2.05 19.71 20.40
CA SER A 26 3.23 19.09 19.80
C SER A 26 3.01 17.62 19.46
N LEU A 27 2.36 16.86 20.36
CA LEU A 27 2.01 15.46 20.11
C LEU A 27 0.98 15.32 18.99
N GLN A 28 -0.01 16.22 18.93
CA GLN A 28 -0.99 16.24 17.85
C GLN A 28 -0.35 16.53 16.49
N GLN A 29 0.54 17.53 16.42
CA GLN A 29 1.30 17.84 15.21
C GLN A 29 2.15 16.64 14.78
N ARG A 30 2.86 16.01 15.73
CA ARG A 30 3.70 14.86 15.44
C ARG A 30 2.91 13.67 14.90
N TRP A 31 1.71 13.43 15.45
CA TRP A 31 0.82 12.39 14.94
C TRP A 31 0.34 12.70 13.51
N GLN A 32 -0.04 13.95 13.24
CA GLN A 32 -0.46 14.39 11.91
C GLN A 32 0.67 14.29 10.88
N GLU A 33 1.90 14.68 11.23
CA GLU A 33 3.08 14.51 10.40
C GLU A 33 3.30 13.03 10.06
N THR A 34 3.32 12.16 11.07
CA THR A 34 3.54 10.72 10.88
C THR A 34 2.50 10.10 9.96
N LEU A 35 1.23 10.44 10.15
CA LEU A 35 0.14 9.94 9.30
C LEU A 35 0.22 10.51 7.88
N SER A 36 0.54 11.79 7.73
CA SER A 36 0.67 12.46 6.43
C SER A 36 1.84 11.90 5.61
N ASP A 37 3.00 11.70 6.25
CA ASP A 37 4.20 11.14 5.61
C ASP A 37 3.93 9.72 5.12
N GLU A 38 3.33 8.87 5.96
CA GLU A 38 2.97 7.50 5.57
C GLU A 38 1.90 7.50 4.47
N THR A 39 0.91 8.38 4.54
CA THR A 39 -0.12 8.50 3.49
C THR A 39 0.49 8.87 2.15
N ALA A 40 1.40 9.84 2.14
CA ALA A 40 2.13 10.26 0.94
C ALA A 40 3.01 9.13 0.38
N HIS A 41 3.67 8.36 1.26
CA HIS A 41 4.46 7.19 0.90
C HIS A 41 3.61 6.13 0.20
N GLN A 42 2.47 5.75 0.79
CA GLN A 42 1.57 4.75 0.21
C GLN A 42 0.98 5.21 -1.13
N LEU A 43 0.58 6.48 -1.25
CA LEU A 43 0.10 7.07 -2.51
C LEU A 43 1.15 7.00 -3.61
N TYR A 44 2.37 7.50 -3.35
CA TYR A 44 3.46 7.49 -4.31
C TYR A 44 3.82 6.07 -4.75
N ARG A 45 3.88 5.12 -3.80
CA ARG A 45 4.18 3.72 -4.09
C ARG A 45 3.11 3.09 -4.99
N ALA A 46 1.83 3.31 -4.69
CA ALA A 46 0.74 2.82 -5.52
C ALA A 46 0.79 3.38 -6.95
N GLU A 47 1.04 4.68 -7.12
CA GLU A 47 1.13 5.32 -8.44
C GLU A 47 2.33 4.83 -9.24
N LEU A 48 3.52 4.76 -8.61
CA LEU A 48 4.74 4.31 -9.27
C LEU A 48 4.61 2.87 -9.76
N ILE A 49 4.07 1.98 -8.92
CA ILE A 49 3.87 0.58 -9.28
C ILE A 49 2.81 0.47 -10.38
N SER A 50 1.69 1.20 -10.26
CA SER A 50 0.64 1.20 -11.28
C SER A 50 1.17 1.65 -12.64
N GLN A 51 1.94 2.73 -12.69
CA GLN A 51 2.58 3.22 -13.91
C GLN A 51 3.58 2.21 -14.48
N SER A 52 4.36 1.57 -13.62
CA SER A 52 5.33 0.55 -14.02
C SER A 52 4.64 -0.69 -14.59
N VAL A 53 3.57 -1.16 -13.95
CA VAL A 53 2.74 -2.28 -14.42
C VAL A 53 2.03 -1.93 -15.72
N HIS A 54 1.47 -0.73 -15.83
CA HIS A 54 0.88 -0.22 -17.07
C HIS A 54 1.89 -0.23 -18.23
N SER A 55 3.11 0.27 -17.97
CA SER A 55 4.18 0.30 -18.96
C SER A 55 4.62 -1.11 -19.39
N LEU A 56 4.75 -2.03 -18.41
CA LEU A 56 4.99 -3.44 -18.68
C LEU A 56 3.89 -4.01 -19.59
N PHE A 57 2.63 -3.89 -19.20
CA PHE A 57 1.50 -4.43 -19.97
C PHE A 57 1.39 -3.82 -21.37
N ARG A 58 1.65 -2.52 -21.52
CA ARG A 58 1.68 -1.88 -22.84
C ARG A 58 2.79 -2.41 -23.72
N THR A 59 3.98 -2.63 -23.15
CA THR A 59 5.09 -3.26 -23.87
C THR A 59 4.73 -4.67 -24.29
N GLN A 60 4.16 -5.48 -23.40
CA GLN A 60 3.79 -6.85 -23.72
C GLN A 60 2.62 -6.94 -24.70
N GLU A 61 1.65 -6.02 -24.65
CA GLU A 61 0.59 -5.93 -25.65
C GLU A 61 1.15 -5.72 -27.06
N LEU A 62 2.12 -4.81 -27.21
CA LEU A 62 2.80 -4.57 -28.49
C LEU A 62 3.58 -5.80 -28.96
N VAL A 63 4.29 -6.47 -28.05
CA VAL A 63 5.00 -7.72 -28.36
C VAL A 63 4.03 -8.78 -28.85
N LEU A 64 2.91 -9.01 -28.14
CA LEU A 64 1.90 -9.99 -28.54
C LEU A 64 1.28 -9.67 -29.92
N ASP A 65 1.02 -8.39 -30.20
CA ASP A 65 0.45 -7.95 -31.48
C ASP A 65 1.44 -8.15 -32.65
N VAL A 66 2.69 -7.70 -32.50
CA VAL A 66 3.72 -7.83 -33.55
C VAL A 66 4.07 -9.28 -33.81
N VAL A 67 4.35 -10.05 -32.76
CA VAL A 67 4.72 -11.47 -32.87
C VAL A 67 3.55 -12.28 -33.42
N GLY A 68 2.34 -11.99 -32.96
CA GLY A 68 1.14 -12.65 -33.44
C GLY A 68 0.91 -12.44 -34.94
N ARG A 69 1.09 -11.20 -35.43
CA ARG A 69 0.96 -10.89 -36.86
C ARG A 69 2.04 -11.54 -37.70
N GLU A 70 3.30 -11.53 -37.25
CA GLU A 70 4.41 -12.21 -37.95
C GLU A 70 4.12 -13.71 -38.13
N LEU A 71 3.56 -14.36 -37.11
CA LEU A 71 3.16 -15.78 -37.21
C LEU A 71 2.03 -16.01 -38.21
N LEU A 72 1.06 -15.10 -38.30
CA LEU A 72 -0.04 -15.19 -39.27
C LEU A 72 0.45 -14.92 -40.70
N ASP A 73 1.32 -13.93 -40.87
CA ASP A 73 1.87 -13.52 -42.17
C ASP A 73 2.82 -14.58 -42.77
N SER A 74 3.36 -15.49 -41.95
CA SER A 74 4.12 -16.66 -42.42
C SER A 74 3.29 -17.58 -43.33
N GLY A 75 1.95 -17.50 -43.28
CA GLY A 75 1.03 -18.29 -44.08
C GLY A 75 0.97 -19.77 -43.69
N GLU A 76 1.57 -20.16 -42.55
CA GLU A 76 1.52 -21.54 -42.10
C GLU A 76 0.12 -21.94 -41.60
N PRO A 77 -0.37 -23.14 -41.94
CA PRO A 77 -1.68 -23.61 -41.48
C PRO A 77 -1.74 -23.74 -39.95
N LEU A 78 -2.83 -23.25 -39.35
CA LEU A 78 -3.08 -23.31 -37.90
C LEU A 78 -3.79 -24.60 -37.45
N GLU A 79 -3.89 -25.63 -38.29
CA GLU A 79 -4.60 -26.87 -37.96
C GLU A 79 -3.80 -27.76 -36.99
N GLU A 80 -2.48 -27.78 -37.14
CA GLU A 80 -1.58 -28.61 -36.35
C GLU A 80 -0.82 -27.79 -35.31
N ARG A 81 -0.60 -28.40 -34.14
CA ARG A 81 0.30 -27.84 -33.12
C ARG A 81 1.75 -28.00 -33.55
N ARG A 82 2.50 -26.90 -33.51
CA ARG A 82 3.93 -26.89 -33.82
C ARG A 82 4.69 -25.99 -32.85
N GLU A 83 5.89 -26.41 -32.50
CA GLU A 83 6.86 -25.55 -31.81
C GLU A 83 7.45 -24.56 -32.81
N THR A 84 7.77 -23.35 -32.36
CA THR A 84 8.20 -22.26 -33.26
C THR A 84 9.47 -21.57 -32.77
N PRO A 85 10.61 -21.72 -33.48
CA PRO A 85 11.88 -21.10 -33.11
C PRO A 85 11.87 -19.57 -32.98
N LEU A 86 10.94 -18.91 -33.69
CA LEU A 86 10.72 -17.46 -33.54
C LEU A 86 10.34 -17.10 -32.10
N LEU A 87 9.46 -17.90 -31.47
CA LEU A 87 9.00 -17.67 -30.11
C LEU A 87 10.13 -17.83 -29.09
N ASP A 88 11.03 -18.79 -29.32
CA ASP A 88 12.21 -18.99 -28.46
C ASP A 88 13.18 -17.81 -28.55
N SER A 89 13.33 -17.25 -29.75
CA SER A 89 14.16 -16.05 -29.97
C SER A 89 13.62 -14.87 -29.18
N ILE A 90 12.29 -14.70 -29.13
CA ILE A 90 11.65 -13.62 -28.36
C ILE A 90 11.80 -13.85 -26.85
N LEU A 91 11.62 -15.09 -26.38
CA LEU A 91 11.84 -15.44 -24.97
C LEU A 91 13.28 -15.14 -24.54
N SER A 92 14.26 -15.41 -25.41
CA SER A 92 15.68 -15.17 -25.08
C SER A 92 16.03 -13.71 -24.82
N VAL A 93 15.23 -12.76 -25.31
CA VAL A 93 15.45 -11.32 -25.16
C VAL A 93 14.42 -10.62 -24.27
N ASN A 94 13.36 -11.32 -23.86
CA ASN A 94 12.31 -10.77 -23.00
C ASN A 94 12.19 -11.61 -21.71
N PRO A 95 13.00 -11.30 -20.69
CA PRO A 95 13.02 -12.07 -19.44
C PRO A 95 11.74 -11.91 -18.61
N ALA A 96 10.81 -11.04 -18.98
CA ALA A 96 9.53 -10.92 -18.29
C ALA A 96 8.55 -12.06 -18.65
N LEU A 97 8.85 -12.87 -19.65
CA LEU A 97 7.96 -13.90 -20.17
C LEU A 97 8.55 -15.31 -20.01
N VAL A 98 7.71 -16.25 -19.58
CA VAL A 98 8.11 -17.66 -19.38
C VAL A 98 7.66 -18.60 -20.50
N GLY A 99 6.79 -18.14 -21.39
CA GLY A 99 6.31 -18.95 -22.51
C GLY A 99 5.34 -18.19 -23.41
N PHE A 100 5.26 -18.62 -24.66
CA PHE A 100 4.36 -18.05 -25.67
C PHE A 100 3.49 -19.14 -26.29
N GLY A 101 2.32 -18.73 -26.76
CA GLY A 101 1.57 -19.51 -27.72
C GLY A 101 0.61 -18.69 -28.57
N LEU A 102 0.27 -19.25 -29.71
CA LEU A 102 -0.82 -18.79 -30.56
C LEU A 102 -1.97 -19.80 -30.43
N ALA A 103 -3.14 -19.32 -30.05
CA ALA A 103 -4.34 -20.12 -29.95
C ALA A 103 -5.32 -19.78 -31.07
N ARG A 104 -6.05 -20.78 -31.54
CA ARG A 104 -7.24 -20.57 -32.38
C ARG A 104 -8.38 -19.98 -31.55
N PRO A 105 -9.40 -19.35 -32.17
CA PRO A 105 -10.57 -18.83 -31.46
C PRO A 105 -11.33 -19.89 -30.64
N ASP A 106 -11.16 -21.18 -30.97
CA ASP A 106 -11.72 -22.30 -30.22
C ASP A 106 -10.92 -22.68 -28.96
N GLY A 107 -9.88 -21.91 -28.60
CA GLY A 107 -9.04 -22.13 -27.42
C GLY A 107 -7.89 -23.12 -27.62
N THR A 108 -7.76 -23.75 -28.80
CA THR A 108 -6.68 -24.70 -29.06
C THR A 108 -5.36 -23.98 -29.31
N LEU A 109 -4.32 -24.28 -28.51
CA LEU A 109 -2.95 -23.84 -28.76
C LEU A 109 -2.32 -24.59 -29.95
N VAL A 110 -1.85 -23.84 -30.95
CA VAL A 110 -1.37 -24.35 -32.24
C VAL A 110 0.04 -23.90 -32.61
N ARG A 111 0.54 -22.81 -32.04
CA ARG A 111 1.97 -22.48 -32.03
C ARG A 111 2.43 -22.27 -30.60
N ILE A 112 3.59 -22.77 -30.23
CA ILE A 112 4.14 -22.66 -28.88
C ILE A 112 5.65 -22.51 -28.92
N SER A 113 6.22 -21.94 -27.86
CA SER A 113 7.68 -21.99 -27.63
C SER A 113 8.13 -23.40 -27.26
N THR A 114 9.37 -23.76 -27.56
CA THR A 114 9.90 -25.14 -27.41
C THR A 114 10.10 -25.55 -25.96
N ASN A 115 10.04 -24.61 -25.02
CA ASN A 115 10.17 -24.89 -23.59
C ASN A 115 8.88 -25.44 -22.95
N MET A 116 7.78 -25.54 -23.70
CA MET A 116 6.47 -26.01 -23.23
C MET A 116 6.23 -27.48 -23.59
N ASP A 117 5.83 -28.32 -22.63
CA ASP A 117 5.42 -29.70 -22.92
C ASP A 117 4.09 -29.74 -23.67
N ALA A 118 4.15 -29.94 -24.99
CA ALA A 118 2.99 -29.99 -25.89
C ALA A 118 1.92 -31.01 -25.49
N SER A 119 2.29 -32.08 -24.78
CA SER A 119 1.36 -33.15 -24.33
C SER A 119 0.50 -32.72 -23.14
N ARG A 120 0.89 -31.67 -22.43
CA ARG A 120 0.22 -31.16 -21.22
C ARG A 120 -0.56 -29.87 -21.45
N LEU A 121 -0.67 -29.42 -22.70
CA LEU A 121 -1.37 -28.18 -23.03
C LEU A 121 -2.88 -28.40 -23.13
N PRO A 122 -3.68 -27.83 -22.21
CA PRO A 122 -5.12 -27.92 -22.30
C PRO A 122 -5.66 -26.98 -23.39
N ASN A 123 -6.89 -27.23 -23.81
CA ASN A 123 -7.65 -26.18 -24.50
C ASN A 123 -7.97 -25.06 -23.50
N LEU A 124 -7.72 -23.80 -23.90
CA LEU A 124 -7.85 -22.64 -23.04
C LEU A 124 -9.31 -22.35 -22.62
N LEU A 125 -10.31 -22.82 -23.37
CA LEU A 125 -11.74 -22.72 -23.04
C LEU A 125 -12.22 -23.85 -22.13
N GLU A 126 -11.48 -24.95 -22.02
CA GLU A 126 -11.84 -26.12 -21.20
C GLU A 126 -11.28 -26.02 -19.78
N ASN A 127 -10.19 -25.28 -19.58
CA ASN A 127 -9.60 -25.09 -18.25
C ASN A 127 -10.31 -23.92 -17.50
N PRO A 128 -10.87 -24.17 -16.30
CA PRO A 128 -11.59 -23.15 -15.53
C PRO A 128 -10.77 -21.88 -15.20
N SER A 129 -9.45 -22.01 -15.04
CA SER A 129 -8.57 -20.87 -14.74
C SER A 129 -8.28 -19.99 -15.95
N THR A 130 -8.50 -20.50 -17.17
CA THR A 130 -8.19 -19.76 -18.41
C THR A 130 -9.40 -19.41 -19.25
N ALA A 131 -10.51 -20.16 -19.13
CA ALA A 131 -11.67 -20.05 -20.01
C ALA A 131 -12.25 -18.64 -20.04
N GLU A 132 -12.46 -18.02 -18.88
CA GLU A 132 -13.08 -16.70 -18.80
C GLU A 132 -12.16 -15.61 -19.35
N GLY A 133 -10.89 -15.61 -18.95
CA GLY A 133 -9.90 -14.68 -19.50
C GLY A 133 -9.69 -14.85 -21.01
N PHE A 134 -9.88 -16.06 -21.54
CA PHE A 134 -9.81 -16.32 -22.97
C PHE A 134 -11.03 -15.76 -23.72
N ARG A 135 -12.26 -15.96 -23.21
CA ARG A 135 -13.47 -15.35 -23.78
C ARG A 135 -13.39 -13.83 -23.78
N GLN A 136 -12.97 -13.25 -22.65
CA GLN A 136 -12.75 -11.81 -22.54
C GLN A 136 -11.75 -11.30 -23.58
N ALA A 137 -10.70 -12.06 -23.88
CA ALA A 137 -9.73 -11.69 -24.91
C ALA A 137 -10.34 -11.69 -26.33
N LEU A 138 -11.25 -12.63 -26.64
CA LEU A 138 -11.95 -12.68 -27.93
C LEU A 138 -12.84 -11.43 -28.15
N GLU A 139 -13.40 -10.88 -27.07
CA GLU A 139 -14.29 -9.71 -27.10
C GLU A 139 -13.56 -8.37 -26.98
N SER A 140 -12.30 -8.40 -26.51
CA SER A 140 -11.52 -7.20 -26.25
C SER A 140 -10.71 -6.75 -27.47
N ASP A 141 -10.55 -5.44 -27.63
CA ASP A 141 -9.61 -4.82 -28.58
C ASP A 141 -8.26 -4.50 -27.93
N VAL A 142 -8.11 -4.72 -26.62
CA VAL A 142 -6.86 -4.52 -25.87
C VAL A 142 -6.40 -5.83 -25.26
N MET A 143 -5.13 -5.90 -24.86
CA MET A 143 -4.63 -7.07 -24.15
C MET A 143 -5.40 -7.29 -22.85
N VAL A 144 -5.78 -8.54 -22.59
CA VAL A 144 -6.46 -8.98 -21.38
C VAL A 144 -5.46 -9.67 -20.45
N VAL A 145 -5.44 -9.24 -19.20
CA VAL A 145 -4.73 -9.92 -18.11
C VAL A 145 -5.68 -10.97 -17.52
N GLY A 146 -5.28 -12.23 -17.54
CA GLY A 146 -6.04 -13.34 -16.99
C GLY A 146 -5.66 -13.69 -15.56
N ARG A 147 -6.32 -14.71 -15.00
CA ARG A 147 -6.08 -15.17 -13.64
C ARG A 147 -4.73 -15.88 -13.53
N THR A 148 -3.97 -15.54 -12.49
CA THR A 148 -2.71 -16.18 -12.12
C THR A 148 -2.95 -17.64 -11.78
N TYR A 149 -2.16 -18.53 -12.38
CA TYR A 149 -2.29 -19.96 -12.17
C TYR A 149 -0.94 -20.64 -12.36
N TYR A 150 -0.84 -21.87 -11.86
CA TYR A 150 0.30 -22.74 -12.11
C TYR A 150 0.12 -23.46 -13.45
N MET A 151 1.08 -23.31 -14.35
CA MET A 151 1.05 -23.94 -15.66
C MET A 151 1.95 -25.18 -15.70
N ASP A 152 1.34 -26.37 -15.66
CA ASP A 152 2.06 -27.65 -15.60
C ASP A 152 3.02 -27.88 -16.78
N ALA A 153 2.70 -27.34 -17.95
CA ALA A 153 3.54 -27.45 -19.15
C ALA A 153 4.85 -26.64 -19.06
N LEU A 154 4.92 -25.66 -18.15
CA LEU A 154 6.10 -24.82 -17.89
C LEU A 154 6.71 -25.07 -16.50
N GLY A 155 5.96 -25.69 -15.59
CA GLY A 155 6.40 -25.87 -14.21
C GLY A 155 6.51 -24.56 -13.41
N ALA A 156 5.72 -23.55 -13.78
CA ALA A 156 5.83 -22.19 -13.24
C ALA A 156 4.47 -21.56 -12.92
N TRP A 157 4.45 -20.70 -11.90
CA TRP A 157 3.36 -19.76 -11.67
C TRP A 157 3.51 -18.56 -12.59
N LEU A 158 2.42 -18.15 -13.25
CA LEU A 158 2.46 -17.05 -14.20
C LEU A 158 1.16 -16.25 -14.21
N ILE A 159 1.27 -15.00 -14.66
CA ILE A 159 0.10 -14.16 -14.98
C ILE A 159 -0.13 -14.26 -16.50
N PRO A 160 -1.20 -14.90 -16.98
CA PRO A 160 -1.40 -15.04 -18.41
C PRO A 160 -1.90 -13.73 -19.02
N ILE A 161 -1.30 -13.34 -20.14
CA ILE A 161 -1.70 -12.17 -20.93
C ILE A 161 -2.10 -12.60 -22.33
N ARG A 162 -3.16 -12.00 -22.87
CA ARG A 162 -3.78 -12.44 -24.12
C ARG A 162 -4.20 -11.26 -24.99
N LYS A 163 -3.97 -11.36 -26.30
CA LYS A 163 -4.40 -10.37 -27.28
C LYS A 163 -5.04 -11.09 -28.46
N ALA A 164 -6.30 -10.75 -28.76
CA ALA A 164 -6.94 -11.20 -29.99
C ALA A 164 -6.29 -10.51 -31.19
N LEU A 165 -5.99 -11.30 -32.22
CA LEU A 165 -5.56 -10.86 -33.52
C LEU A 165 -6.78 -10.90 -34.43
N ARG A 166 -7.08 -9.77 -35.06
CA ARG A 166 -8.27 -9.60 -35.89
C ARG A 166 -7.87 -9.41 -37.35
N ALA A 167 -8.67 -9.94 -38.27
CA ALA A 167 -8.59 -9.61 -39.68
C ALA A 167 -9.15 -8.20 -39.95
N ASP A 168 -8.99 -7.71 -41.18
CA ASP A 168 -9.48 -6.39 -41.62
C ASP A 168 -11.01 -6.24 -41.46
N ASP A 169 -11.76 -7.33 -41.47
CA ASP A 169 -13.21 -7.36 -41.26
C ASP A 169 -13.62 -7.34 -39.77
N GLY A 170 -12.64 -7.33 -38.84
CA GLY A 170 -12.85 -7.33 -37.40
C GLY A 170 -13.02 -8.72 -36.77
N SER A 171 -13.06 -9.79 -37.57
CA SER A 171 -13.17 -11.16 -37.07
C SER A 171 -11.89 -11.61 -36.36
N VAL A 172 -12.02 -12.32 -35.24
CA VAL A 172 -10.85 -12.87 -34.53
C VAL A 172 -10.32 -14.08 -35.28
N VAL A 173 -9.08 -13.98 -35.78
CA VAL A 173 -8.42 -15.08 -36.50
C VAL A 173 -7.59 -15.97 -35.58
N ALA A 174 -7.02 -15.38 -34.53
CA ALA A 174 -6.22 -16.09 -33.53
C ALA A 174 -6.10 -15.25 -32.25
N VAL A 175 -5.58 -15.84 -31.18
CA VAL A 175 -5.28 -15.16 -29.92
C VAL A 175 -3.83 -15.45 -29.56
N MET A 176 -3.00 -14.40 -29.52
CA MET A 176 -1.64 -14.52 -28.99
C MET A 176 -1.71 -14.54 -27.46
N THR A 177 -1.03 -15.50 -26.84
CA THR A 177 -0.96 -15.66 -25.39
C THR A 177 0.49 -15.74 -24.94
N ALA A 178 0.78 -15.18 -23.77
CA ALA A 178 2.04 -15.38 -23.09
C ALA A 178 1.83 -15.49 -21.58
N GLY A 179 2.80 -16.05 -20.86
CA GLY A 179 2.84 -16.04 -19.41
C GLY A 179 3.87 -15.03 -18.91
N LEU A 180 3.44 -14.06 -18.11
CA LEU A 180 4.35 -13.19 -17.36
C LEU A 180 4.95 -13.95 -16.19
N GLU A 181 6.27 -13.84 -16.05
CA GLU A 181 6.99 -14.39 -14.90
C GLU A 181 6.65 -13.62 -13.63
N ILE A 182 6.42 -14.37 -12.54
CA ILE A 182 6.24 -13.81 -11.21
C ILE A 182 7.54 -13.96 -10.43
N GLY A 183 8.04 -12.86 -9.87
CA GLY A 183 9.26 -12.88 -9.05
C GLY A 183 10.56 -12.89 -9.83
N ALA A 184 10.54 -12.62 -11.14
CA ALA A 184 11.76 -12.41 -11.92
C ALA A 184 12.58 -11.24 -11.34
N GLU A 185 13.89 -11.44 -11.20
CA GLU A 185 14.80 -10.41 -10.68
C GLU A 185 14.73 -9.14 -11.56
N GLY A 186 14.60 -7.97 -10.92
CA GLY A 186 14.48 -6.69 -11.62
C GLY A 186 13.15 -6.45 -12.34
N SER A 187 12.18 -7.37 -12.23
CA SER A 187 10.83 -7.17 -12.75
C SER A 187 9.99 -6.26 -11.85
N VAL A 188 9.04 -5.56 -12.47
CA VAL A 188 7.96 -4.82 -11.77
C VAL A 188 7.08 -5.76 -10.92
N LEU A 189 7.14 -7.08 -11.17
CA LEU A 189 6.48 -8.13 -10.39
C LEU A 189 7.47 -8.86 -9.46
N GLY A 190 8.50 -8.15 -8.98
CA GLY A 190 9.50 -8.67 -8.04
C GLY A 190 8.96 -8.86 -6.62
N GLN A 191 9.57 -9.74 -5.82
CA GLN A 191 9.05 -10.09 -4.50
C GLN A 191 9.22 -8.99 -3.44
N ASP A 192 10.07 -7.99 -3.69
CA ASP A 192 10.50 -6.97 -2.72
C ASP A 192 9.94 -5.56 -3.02
N LEU A 193 8.69 -5.47 -3.47
CA LEU A 193 8.00 -4.17 -3.66
C LEU A 193 7.45 -3.58 -2.34
N HIS A 194 7.61 -4.29 -1.23
CA HIS A 194 7.18 -3.88 0.11
C HIS A 194 8.41 -3.57 0.97
N ASP A 195 8.33 -2.53 1.80
CA ASP A 195 9.50 -2.02 2.54
C ASP A 195 9.73 -2.76 3.87
N GLY A 196 8.71 -3.46 4.39
CA GLY A 196 8.79 -4.15 5.67
C GLY A 196 7.68 -5.18 5.90
N PRO A 197 7.75 -5.95 7.01
CA PRO A 197 6.89 -7.12 7.26
C PRO A 197 5.38 -6.80 7.38
N GLU A 198 5.05 -5.53 7.57
CA GLU A 198 3.71 -5.03 7.80
C GLU A 198 3.12 -4.32 6.57
N ASP A 199 3.94 -4.20 5.51
CA ASP A 199 3.58 -3.58 4.25
C ASP A 199 3.21 -4.62 3.21
N SER A 200 2.32 -4.25 2.30
CA SER A 200 2.06 -5.07 1.13
C SER A 200 1.69 -4.26 -0.09
N VAL A 201 2.07 -4.80 -1.24
CA VAL A 201 1.60 -4.38 -2.56
C VAL A 201 0.76 -5.50 -3.16
N ILE A 202 -0.42 -5.16 -3.67
CA ILE A 202 -1.38 -6.12 -4.21
C ILE A 202 -1.84 -5.65 -5.58
N LEU A 203 -1.82 -6.56 -6.57
CA LEU A 203 -2.49 -6.37 -7.85
C LEU A 203 -3.68 -7.31 -7.93
N PHE A 204 -4.87 -6.81 -8.22
CA PHE A 204 -6.05 -7.65 -8.41
C PHE A 204 -6.89 -7.20 -9.60
N ARG A 205 -7.59 -8.16 -10.20
CA ARG A 205 -8.44 -7.94 -11.39
C ARG A 205 -9.80 -7.41 -10.99
N GLU A 206 -10.27 -6.36 -11.66
CA GLU A 206 -11.62 -5.84 -11.42
C GLU A 206 -12.69 -6.82 -11.95
N ALA A 207 -12.43 -7.56 -13.02
CA ALA A 207 -13.44 -8.43 -13.64
C ALA A 207 -13.94 -9.56 -12.71
N ASP A 208 -13.03 -10.20 -11.97
CA ASP A 208 -13.33 -11.38 -11.15
C ASP A 208 -12.79 -11.30 -9.72
N LYS A 209 -12.19 -10.17 -9.34
CA LYS A 209 -11.67 -9.87 -8.00
C LYS A 209 -10.55 -10.80 -7.52
N TYR A 210 -9.93 -11.58 -8.41
CA TYR A 210 -8.80 -12.41 -8.00
C TYR A 210 -7.51 -11.60 -7.89
N VAL A 211 -6.72 -11.91 -6.87
CA VAL A 211 -5.36 -11.37 -6.71
C VAL A 211 -4.44 -12.02 -7.74
N GLN A 212 -3.75 -11.18 -8.52
CA GLN A 212 -2.80 -11.62 -9.55
C GLN A 212 -1.36 -11.62 -9.03
N PHE A 213 -1.08 -10.71 -8.10
CA PHE A 213 0.25 -10.56 -7.55
C PHE A 213 0.14 -9.96 -6.14
N MET A 214 0.99 -10.43 -5.24
CA MET A 214 1.12 -9.87 -3.90
C MET A 214 2.59 -9.91 -3.47
N SER A 215 3.13 -8.74 -3.15
CA SER A 215 4.41 -8.59 -2.47
C SER A 215 4.15 -8.28 -1.00
N ARG A 216 4.49 -9.25 -0.14
CA ARG A 216 4.41 -9.19 1.32
C ARG A 216 5.25 -10.33 1.90
N GLU A 217 5.74 -10.19 3.11
CA GLU A 217 6.35 -11.28 3.86
C GLU A 217 5.42 -12.53 3.91
N GLY A 218 5.98 -13.67 3.47
CA GLY A 218 5.31 -14.97 3.44
C GLY A 218 4.20 -15.13 2.40
N ALA A 219 4.03 -14.16 1.49
CA ALA A 219 3.14 -14.30 0.34
C ALA A 219 3.73 -15.29 -0.67
N THR A 220 2.89 -16.17 -1.21
CA THR A 220 3.26 -17.12 -2.27
C THR A 220 2.19 -17.11 -3.36
N PRO A 221 2.56 -17.32 -4.64
CA PRO A 221 1.61 -17.38 -5.74
C PRO A 221 0.44 -18.33 -5.53
N GLU A 222 0.72 -19.51 -4.97
CA GLU A 222 -0.30 -20.49 -4.60
C GLU A 222 -1.38 -19.92 -3.66
N ARG A 223 -0.97 -19.19 -2.62
CA ARG A 223 -1.91 -18.65 -1.63
C ARG A 223 -2.70 -17.47 -2.18
N TYR A 224 -2.04 -16.49 -2.80
CA TYR A 224 -2.75 -15.28 -3.20
C TYR A 224 -3.60 -15.51 -4.46
N SER A 225 -3.20 -16.36 -5.40
CA SER A 225 -4.00 -16.62 -6.62
C SER A 225 -5.32 -17.36 -6.35
N ALA A 226 -5.40 -18.07 -5.23
CA ALA A 226 -6.63 -18.66 -4.72
C ALA A 226 -7.52 -17.63 -4.00
N SER A 227 -6.98 -16.47 -3.63
CA SER A 227 -7.70 -15.41 -2.93
C SER A 227 -8.52 -14.58 -3.91
N GLN A 228 -9.82 -14.55 -3.67
CA GLN A 228 -10.77 -13.64 -4.30
C GLN A 228 -11.17 -12.58 -3.29
N VAL A 229 -11.15 -11.31 -3.69
CA VAL A 229 -11.70 -10.24 -2.84
C VAL A 229 -13.21 -10.45 -2.76
N ASN A 230 -13.70 -10.77 -1.56
CA ASN A 230 -15.12 -11.05 -1.31
C ASN A 230 -15.96 -9.80 -1.64
N GLU A 231 -16.99 -9.94 -2.47
CA GLU A 231 -17.89 -8.85 -2.90
C GLU A 231 -18.62 -8.14 -1.74
N GLU A 232 -19.01 -8.85 -0.68
CA GLU A 232 -19.60 -8.21 0.51
C GLU A 232 -18.58 -7.32 1.24
N ARG A 233 -17.31 -7.77 1.28
CA ARG A 233 -16.22 -6.95 1.85
C ARG A 233 -15.87 -5.80 0.93
N LEU A 234 -15.86 -6.03 -0.39
CA LEU A 234 -15.58 -5.00 -1.37
C LEU A 234 -16.65 -3.90 -1.33
N SER A 235 -17.93 -4.25 -1.23
CA SER A 235 -19.01 -3.26 -1.14
C SER A 235 -19.00 -2.46 0.18
N ALA A 236 -18.58 -3.07 1.29
CA ALA A 236 -18.29 -2.35 2.52
C ALA A 236 -17.09 -1.40 2.35
N GLN A 237 -15.98 -1.91 1.81
CA GLN A 237 -14.78 -1.12 1.53
C GLN A 237 -15.05 0.03 0.57
N ARG A 238 -15.87 -0.15 -0.46
CA ARG A 238 -16.28 0.90 -1.41
C ARG A 238 -17.04 2.01 -0.71
N ARG A 239 -17.93 1.68 0.24
CA ARG A 239 -18.62 2.71 1.05
C ARG A 239 -17.64 3.47 1.93
N ASP A 240 -16.75 2.76 2.64
CA ASP A 240 -15.71 3.39 3.47
C ASP A 240 -14.80 4.30 2.61
N PHE A 241 -14.54 3.89 1.36
CA PHE A 241 -13.82 4.66 0.35
C PHE A 241 -14.53 5.95 -0.05
N GLU A 242 -15.81 5.85 -0.40
CA GLU A 242 -16.60 6.99 -0.87
C GLU A 242 -16.82 7.99 0.27
N GLU A 243 -17.06 7.50 1.49
CA GLU A 243 -17.17 8.32 2.70
C GLU A 243 -15.83 8.98 3.06
N GLY A 244 -14.72 8.23 2.98
CA GLY A 244 -13.38 8.71 3.34
C GLY A 244 -12.77 9.70 2.34
N THR A 245 -13.10 9.56 1.05
CA THR A 245 -12.53 10.40 -0.02
C THR A 245 -13.48 11.50 -0.51
N GLY A 246 -14.80 11.35 -0.27
CA GLY A 246 -15.83 12.22 -0.84
C GLY A 246 -16.01 12.09 -2.36
N LYS A 247 -15.36 11.09 -3.00
CA LYS A 247 -15.45 10.79 -4.44
C LYS A 247 -16.24 9.51 -4.64
N THR A 248 -16.99 9.40 -5.74
CA THR A 248 -17.63 8.13 -6.08
C THR A 248 -16.61 7.13 -6.63
N MET A 249 -16.91 5.83 -6.56
CA MET A 249 -16.07 4.81 -7.17
C MET A 249 -15.87 5.05 -8.68
N ALA A 250 -16.90 5.56 -9.37
CA ALA A 250 -16.81 5.90 -10.78
C ALA A 250 -15.79 7.01 -11.05
N ASP A 251 -15.76 8.05 -10.21
CA ASP A 251 -14.79 9.14 -10.32
C ASP A 251 -13.35 8.67 -10.07
N ILE A 252 -13.18 7.76 -9.10
CA ILE A 252 -11.88 7.16 -8.78
C ILE A 252 -11.39 6.31 -9.95
N MET A 253 -12.24 5.42 -10.48
CA MET A 253 -11.89 4.56 -11.61
C MET A 253 -11.65 5.34 -12.92
N ALA A 254 -12.17 6.57 -13.02
CA ALA A 254 -11.90 7.46 -14.15
C ALA A 254 -10.57 8.22 -14.02
N SER A 255 -9.96 8.25 -12.83
CA SER A 255 -8.71 8.96 -12.57
C SER A 255 -7.53 7.99 -12.44
N PRO A 256 -6.35 8.30 -13.01
CA PRO A 256 -5.14 7.52 -12.76
C PRO A 256 -4.51 7.82 -11.39
N GLU A 257 -4.97 8.86 -10.69
CA GLU A 257 -4.44 9.27 -9.38
C GLU A 257 -4.76 8.23 -8.30
N ALA A 258 -3.78 7.95 -7.43
CA ALA A 258 -4.04 7.13 -6.27
C ALA A 258 -4.86 7.90 -5.25
N VAL A 259 -5.66 7.15 -4.49
CA VAL A 259 -6.44 7.68 -3.37
C VAL A 259 -6.17 6.87 -2.13
N SER A 260 -6.07 7.56 -0.99
CA SER A 260 -5.77 6.97 0.31
C SER A 260 -7.01 6.94 1.19
N PHE A 261 -7.17 5.88 1.96
CA PHE A 261 -8.29 5.67 2.86
C PHE A 261 -7.89 4.67 3.97
N HIS A 262 -8.67 4.64 5.04
CA HIS A 262 -8.48 3.69 6.12
C HIS A 262 -9.43 2.52 5.92
N MET A 263 -8.95 1.29 6.13
CA MET A 263 -9.81 0.11 6.14
C MET A 263 -9.50 -0.80 7.31
N THR A 264 -10.51 -1.53 7.78
CA THR A 264 -10.33 -2.61 8.75
C THR A 264 -10.52 -3.96 8.06
N ARG A 265 -9.51 -4.83 8.11
CA ARG A 265 -9.54 -6.19 7.57
C ARG A 265 -9.06 -7.19 8.62
N ASP A 266 -9.89 -8.20 8.91
CA ASP A 266 -9.61 -9.24 9.89
C ASP A 266 -9.21 -8.67 11.28
N GLN A 267 -9.97 -7.69 11.77
CA GLN A 267 -9.73 -6.96 13.04
C GLN A 267 -8.40 -6.19 13.10
N ARG A 268 -7.82 -5.85 11.95
CA ARG A 268 -6.61 -5.03 11.84
C ARG A 268 -6.90 -3.82 10.98
N ASP A 269 -6.40 -2.69 11.40
CA ASP A 269 -6.53 -1.44 10.66
C ASP A 269 -5.35 -1.25 9.72
N TYR A 270 -5.65 -0.80 8.51
CA TYR A 270 -4.70 -0.54 7.45
C TYR A 270 -4.87 0.89 6.93
N LEU A 271 -3.75 1.53 6.65
CA LEU A 271 -3.69 2.70 5.79
C LEU A 271 -3.42 2.19 4.38
N THR A 272 -4.35 2.46 3.46
CA THR A 272 -4.33 1.90 2.12
C THR A 272 -4.38 3.03 1.10
N ALA A 273 -3.55 2.91 0.07
CA ALA A 273 -3.62 3.69 -1.15
C ALA A 273 -3.93 2.77 -2.33
N ALA A 274 -4.79 3.19 -3.24
CA ALA A 274 -5.11 2.41 -4.43
C ALA A 274 -5.34 3.30 -5.66
N THR A 275 -5.04 2.74 -6.83
CA THR A 275 -5.29 3.34 -8.15
C THR A 275 -5.74 2.24 -9.13
N PHE A 276 -6.52 2.64 -10.14
CA PHE A 276 -7.12 1.73 -11.11
C PHE A 276 -6.60 1.99 -12.52
N ASP A 277 -6.12 0.93 -13.17
CA ASP A 277 -5.84 0.92 -14.60
C ASP A 277 -7.07 0.45 -15.38
N ALA A 278 -7.80 1.40 -15.96
CA ALA A 278 -8.99 1.11 -16.75
C ALA A 278 -8.71 0.35 -18.06
N ARG A 279 -7.50 0.45 -18.62
CA ARG A 279 -7.16 -0.24 -19.88
C ARG A 279 -7.02 -1.74 -19.65
N TYR A 280 -6.30 -2.13 -18.59
CA TYR A 280 -6.01 -3.54 -18.29
C TYR A 280 -6.90 -4.12 -17.18
N GLN A 281 -7.79 -3.31 -16.59
CA GLN A 281 -8.75 -3.70 -15.56
C GLN A 281 -8.06 -4.25 -14.29
N ILE A 282 -6.97 -3.60 -13.88
CA ILE A 282 -6.17 -3.97 -12.71
C ILE A 282 -6.17 -2.86 -11.69
N TRP A 283 -6.41 -3.21 -10.43
CA TRP A 283 -6.17 -2.36 -9.29
C TRP A 283 -4.75 -2.58 -8.77
N THR A 284 -4.06 -1.49 -8.49
CA THR A 284 -2.81 -1.49 -7.73
C THR A 284 -3.09 -0.95 -6.35
N VAL A 285 -2.78 -1.74 -5.32
CA VAL A 285 -3.00 -1.39 -3.91
C VAL A 285 -1.67 -1.43 -3.18
N SER A 286 -1.42 -0.38 -2.41
CA SER A 286 -0.31 -0.26 -1.48
C SER A 286 -0.88 -0.06 -0.09
N GLU A 287 -0.52 -0.89 0.88
CA GLU A 287 -1.04 -0.78 2.24
C GLU A 287 0.00 -1.08 3.30
N THR A 288 -0.20 -0.49 4.48
CA THR A 288 0.56 -0.78 5.70
C THR A 288 -0.39 -0.96 6.89
N ARG A 289 -0.02 -1.76 7.88
CA ARG A 289 -0.79 -1.90 9.12
C ARG A 289 -0.59 -0.69 10.03
N PHE A 290 -1.64 -0.28 10.73
CA PHE A 290 -1.56 0.81 11.71
C PHE A 290 -0.70 0.50 12.94
N ALA A 291 -0.54 -0.77 13.30
CA ALA A 291 0.16 -1.17 14.53
C ALA A 291 1.63 -0.67 14.58
N PRO A 292 2.43 -0.76 13.50
CA PRO A 292 3.69 -0.05 13.35
C PRO A 292 3.61 1.46 13.59
N LEU A 293 2.67 2.17 12.95
CA LEU A 293 2.54 3.63 13.11
C LEU A 293 2.32 4.02 14.58
N TYR A 294 1.49 3.27 15.31
CA TYR A 294 1.31 3.49 16.75
C TYR A 294 2.59 3.26 17.54
N ARG A 295 3.39 2.25 17.18
CA ARG A 295 4.66 1.96 17.84
C ARG A 295 5.68 3.07 17.64
N ASP A 296 5.78 3.58 16.42
CA ASP A 296 6.71 4.67 16.08
C ASP A 296 6.29 5.97 16.76
N PHE A 297 4.99 6.25 16.79
CA PHE A 297 4.44 7.36 17.55
C PHE A 297 4.71 7.22 19.06
N MET A 298 4.50 6.02 19.64
CA MET A 298 4.83 5.76 21.06
C MET A 298 6.31 5.93 21.36
N GLY A 299 7.19 5.54 20.43
CA GLY A 299 8.63 5.75 20.52
C GLY A 299 9.01 7.23 20.63
N THR A 300 8.21 8.12 20.03
CA THR A 300 8.38 9.58 20.15
C THR A 300 7.66 10.14 21.38
N LEU A 301 6.46 9.65 21.71
CA LEU A 301 5.63 10.15 22.79
C LEU A 301 6.29 9.96 24.17
N VAL A 302 6.86 8.79 24.42
CA VAL A 302 7.43 8.44 25.75
C VAL A 302 8.56 9.39 26.16
N PRO A 303 9.60 9.65 25.32
CA PRO A 303 10.62 10.64 25.63
C PRO A 303 10.09 12.05 25.90
N TYR A 304 9.09 12.51 25.14
CA TYR A 304 8.51 13.85 25.30
C TYR A 304 7.80 13.98 26.65
N VAL A 305 7.00 12.97 27.02
CA VAL A 305 6.31 12.93 28.32
C VAL A 305 7.30 12.84 29.46
N ILE A 306 8.33 12.00 29.37
CA ILE A 306 9.38 11.90 30.39
C ILE A 306 10.10 13.24 30.58
N GLY A 307 10.53 13.87 29.48
CA GLY A 307 11.18 15.18 29.52
C GLY A 307 10.29 16.24 30.17
N PHE A 308 9.00 16.27 29.83
CA PHE A 308 8.03 17.17 30.44
C PHE A 308 7.87 16.93 31.94
N VAL A 309 7.68 15.67 32.37
CA VAL A 309 7.51 15.31 33.79
C VAL A 309 8.76 15.66 34.59
N LEU A 310 9.96 15.38 34.07
CA LEU A 310 11.22 15.75 34.71
C LEU A 310 11.35 17.27 34.84
N GLY A 311 11.04 18.02 33.78
CA GLY A 311 11.05 19.48 33.82
C GLY A 311 10.06 20.07 34.82
N ALA A 312 8.82 19.58 34.83
CA ALA A 312 7.80 19.98 35.80
C ALA A 312 8.20 19.64 37.24
N TRP A 313 8.83 18.48 37.45
CA TRP A 313 9.34 18.07 38.76
C TRP A 313 10.49 18.97 39.25
N LEU A 314 11.44 19.32 38.38
CA LEU A 314 12.50 20.28 38.73
C LEU A 314 11.95 21.66 39.07
N LEU A 315 10.97 22.15 38.30
CA LEU A 315 10.26 23.40 38.61
C LEU A 315 9.53 23.31 39.96
N TYR A 316 8.86 22.20 40.24
CA TYR A 316 8.23 21.98 41.53
C TYR A 316 9.23 22.12 42.71
N LEU A 317 10.42 21.51 42.58
CA LEU A 317 11.47 21.63 43.58
C LEU A 317 11.93 23.08 43.76
N LEU A 318 12.13 23.81 42.66
CA LEU A 318 12.54 25.22 42.70
C LEU A 318 11.50 26.09 43.42
N PHE A 319 10.23 25.97 43.04
CA PHE A 319 9.13 26.72 43.65
C PHE A 319 8.99 26.38 45.13
N ARG A 320 9.17 25.11 45.52
CA ARG A 320 9.17 24.68 46.92
C ARG A 320 10.31 25.31 47.74
N VAL A 321 11.51 25.42 47.15
CA VAL A 321 12.65 26.10 47.81
C VAL A 321 12.35 27.58 48.01
N ILE A 322 11.78 28.25 47.00
CA ILE A 322 11.44 29.68 47.09
C ILE A 322 10.35 29.91 48.16
N ASP A 323 9.30 29.09 48.17
CA ASP A 323 8.21 29.18 49.15
C ASP A 323 8.71 29.00 50.59
N ARG A 324 9.63 28.05 50.83
CA ARG A 324 10.28 27.87 52.14
C ARG A 324 11.11 29.10 52.53
N ALA A 325 11.96 29.61 51.63
CA ALA A 325 12.80 30.77 51.91
C ALA A 325 11.99 32.06 52.16
N GLU A 326 10.86 32.22 51.48
CA GLU A 326 9.93 33.34 51.70
C GLU A 326 9.20 33.21 53.04
N GLY A 327 8.80 31.98 53.41
CA GLY A 327 8.24 31.67 54.73
C GLY A 327 9.18 32.03 55.88
N GLU A 328 10.44 31.57 55.82
CA GLU A 328 11.47 31.86 56.83
C GLU A 328 11.73 33.36 56.99
N ARG A 329 11.90 34.10 55.87
CA ARG A 329 12.07 35.56 55.90
C ARG A 329 10.86 36.29 56.50
N ARG A 330 9.64 35.79 56.23
CA ARG A 330 8.42 36.40 56.76
C ARG A 330 8.28 36.19 58.26
N GLU A 331 8.63 35.00 58.76
CA GLU A 331 8.70 34.74 60.20
C GLU A 331 9.74 35.62 60.88
N GLU A 332 10.93 35.78 60.28
CA GLU A 332 11.98 36.66 60.80
C GLU A 332 11.53 38.12 60.88
N LEU A 333 10.88 38.65 59.83
CA LEU A 333 10.34 40.00 59.81
C LEU A 333 9.19 40.19 60.82
N LEU A 334 8.31 39.20 60.98
CA LEU A 334 7.26 39.23 62.01
C LEU A 334 7.82 39.16 63.42
N TYR A 335 8.87 38.36 63.62
CA TYR A 335 9.57 38.24 64.88
C TYR A 335 10.19 39.58 65.27
N ARG A 336 10.97 40.21 64.40
CA ARG A 336 11.57 41.55 64.62
C ARG A 336 10.55 42.68 64.73
N ALA A 337 9.40 42.58 64.05
CA ALA A 337 8.34 43.56 64.21
C ALA A 337 7.66 43.47 65.59
N ARG A 338 7.62 42.27 66.18
CA ARG A 338 6.95 41.99 67.46
C ARG A 338 7.90 41.96 68.66
N HIS A 339 9.20 41.86 68.45
CA HIS A 339 10.20 41.82 69.51
C HIS A 339 11.20 42.96 69.34
N ASP A 340 11.60 43.56 70.45
CA ASP A 340 12.60 44.62 70.49
C ASP A 340 13.99 44.04 70.17
N ASP A 341 14.67 44.65 69.19
CA ASP A 341 15.95 44.14 68.65
C ASP A 341 17.11 44.13 69.67
N LEU A 342 17.03 44.92 70.75
CA LEU A 342 18.08 45.01 71.79
C LEU A 342 17.82 44.09 72.99
N THR A 343 16.56 43.79 73.28
CA THR A 343 16.15 43.07 74.50
C THR A 343 15.51 41.71 74.23
N GLY A 344 15.08 41.44 73.00
CA GLY A 344 14.36 40.22 72.63
C GLY A 344 12.97 40.09 73.28
N LEU A 345 12.49 41.14 73.96
CA LEU A 345 11.19 41.18 74.62
C LEU A 345 10.11 41.69 73.66
N LEU A 346 8.85 41.35 73.93
CA LEU A 346 7.72 41.81 73.11
C LEU A 346 7.63 43.34 73.08
N ASN A 347 7.45 43.88 71.89
CA ASN A 347 7.29 45.30 71.65
C ASN A 347 5.92 45.75 72.20
N ARG A 348 5.85 46.86 72.93
CA ARG A 348 4.69 47.26 73.78
C ARG A 348 3.38 47.59 73.05
N ALA A 349 3.30 47.36 71.74
CA ALA A 349 2.10 47.54 70.93
C ALA A 349 1.69 46.23 70.20
N GLY A 350 1.88 45.09 70.86
CA GLY A 350 1.40 43.76 70.44
C GLY A 350 0.14 43.33 71.16
#